data_AF-A0A523N975-F1
#
_entry.id   AF-A0A523N975-F1
#
_cell.length_a   1.000
_cell.length_b   1.000
_cell.length_c   1.000
_cell.angle_alpha   90.00
_cell.angle_beta   90.00
_cell.angle_gamma   90.00
#
_symmetry.space_group_name_H-M   'P 1'
#
loop_
_entity.id
_entity.type
_entity.pdbx_description
1 polymer ?
#
loop_
_entity_poly.entity_id
_entity_poly.type
_entity_poly.pdbx_seq_one_letter_code
_entity_poly.pdbx_strand_id
1 'polypeptide(L)'
;VWIHPEDAERIGVQTTNLIRIATRIGHFVNKVWVTEGMRPGVLACSHHLGRWRLNDTMPTDRWASAKVERVEIAPGEFRFRRVEGIRPYKSADPDSGRIWWTDGGVHQNLTFPVQPDPISGMHCWHQQVTATPARSDDHYGDVVVDTNKSMAVYQEWLALTKPAPGPDGLRRPLWFARVARPTPEAFTVK
;
A
#
# COMPACT_ATOMS: atom_id res chain seq x y z
N VAL A 1 -1.39 -11.41 -5.34
CA VAL A 1 -0.12 -11.58 -4.61
C VAL A 1 0.58 -12.79 -5.18
N TRP A 2 1.76 -12.61 -5.74
CA TRP A 2 2.57 -13.71 -6.26
C TRP A 2 3.26 -14.43 -5.12
N ILE A 3 3.18 -15.76 -5.11
CA ILE A 3 3.71 -16.65 -4.08
C ILE A 3 4.31 -17.91 -4.72
N HIS A 4 5.39 -18.43 -4.14
CA HIS A 4 6.00 -19.69 -4.57
C HIS A 4 5.09 -20.89 -4.24
N PRO A 5 5.08 -21.98 -5.03
CA PRO A 5 4.22 -23.14 -4.75
C PRO A 5 4.44 -23.77 -3.37
N GLU A 6 5.69 -23.94 -2.92
CA GLU A 6 5.99 -24.47 -1.57
C GLU A 6 5.39 -23.62 -0.44
N ASP A 7 5.43 -22.29 -0.58
CA ASP A 7 4.85 -21.40 0.43
C ASP A 7 3.32 -21.44 0.40
N ALA A 8 2.74 -21.55 -0.80
CA ALA A 8 1.30 -21.66 -0.99
C ALA A 8 0.76 -22.97 -0.37
N GLU A 9 1.46 -24.09 -0.60
CA GLU A 9 1.16 -25.38 0.02
C GLU A 9 1.28 -25.31 1.54
N ARG A 10 2.37 -24.72 2.05
CA ARG A 10 2.61 -24.56 3.50
C ARG A 10 1.48 -23.84 4.23
N ILE A 11 0.84 -22.86 3.60
CA ILE A 11 -0.28 -22.13 4.19
C ILE A 11 -1.65 -22.58 3.66
N GLY A 12 -1.70 -23.62 2.82
CA GLY A 12 -2.95 -24.20 2.32
C GLY A 12 -3.76 -23.30 1.39
N VAL A 13 -3.12 -22.54 0.51
CA VAL A 13 -3.79 -21.68 -0.48
C VAL A 13 -3.44 -22.05 -1.92
N GLN A 14 -4.37 -21.79 -2.83
CA GLN A 14 -4.21 -21.99 -4.27
C GLN A 14 -4.49 -20.68 -5.02
N THR A 15 -4.11 -20.63 -6.31
CA THR A 15 -4.43 -19.50 -7.19
C THR A 15 -5.92 -19.17 -7.11
N THR A 16 -6.26 -17.88 -7.07
CA THR A 16 -7.59 -17.30 -6.84
C THR A 16 -8.14 -17.32 -5.41
N ASN A 17 -7.59 -18.14 -4.50
CA ASN A 17 -7.97 -18.06 -3.09
C ASN A 17 -7.64 -16.67 -2.52
N LEU A 18 -8.38 -16.28 -1.48
CA LEU A 18 -8.09 -15.06 -0.74
C LEU A 18 -6.99 -15.32 0.29
N ILE A 19 -6.05 -14.38 0.35
CA ILE A 19 -4.94 -14.36 1.30
C ILE A 19 -4.97 -13.04 2.05
N ARG A 20 -4.76 -13.11 3.36
CA ARG A 20 -4.56 -11.95 4.21
C ARG A 20 -3.06 -11.71 4.36
N ILE A 21 -2.61 -10.51 4.03
CA ILE A 21 -1.23 -10.07 4.21
C ILE A 21 -1.21 -9.09 5.36
N ALA A 22 -0.68 -9.53 6.50
CA ALA A 22 -0.49 -8.71 7.68
C ALA A 22 0.85 -7.99 7.66
N THR A 23 0.82 -6.72 8.02
CA THR A 23 1.98 -5.82 8.15
C THR A 23 2.08 -5.33 9.60
N ARG A 24 3.05 -4.45 9.89
CA ARG A 24 3.21 -3.85 11.23
C ARG A 24 2.00 -3.04 11.70
N ILE A 25 1.17 -2.52 10.79
CA ILE A 25 0.11 -1.56 11.13
C ILE A 25 -1.28 -1.99 10.67
N GLY A 26 -1.43 -3.19 10.15
CA GLY A 26 -2.71 -3.62 9.60
C GLY A 26 -2.59 -4.82 8.68
N HIS A 27 -3.52 -4.91 7.74
CA HIS A 27 -3.50 -5.96 6.73
C HIS A 27 -4.32 -5.58 5.50
N PHE A 28 -4.07 -6.27 4.40
CA PHE A 28 -4.93 -6.23 3.22
C PHE A 28 -5.28 -7.65 2.76
N VAL A 29 -6.42 -7.79 2.09
CA VAL A 29 -6.90 -9.06 1.56
C VAL A 29 -6.86 -9.02 0.04
N ASN A 30 -6.16 -9.96 -0.57
CA ASN A 30 -6.00 -10.02 -2.03
C ASN A 30 -6.09 -11.47 -2.51
N LYS A 31 -6.10 -11.69 -3.83
CA LYS A 31 -6.07 -13.02 -4.44
C LYS A 31 -4.65 -13.54 -4.56
N VAL A 32 -4.49 -14.83 -4.38
CA VAL A 32 -3.25 -15.56 -4.60
C VAL A 32 -3.02 -15.79 -6.09
N TRP A 33 -1.76 -15.67 -6.52
CA TRP A 33 -1.25 -16.16 -7.79
C TRP A 33 -0.03 -17.04 -7.53
N VAL A 34 -0.20 -18.35 -7.63
CA VAL A 34 0.89 -19.31 -7.42
C VAL A 34 1.77 -19.35 -8.66
N THR A 35 3.09 -19.22 -8.49
CA THR A 35 4.06 -19.26 -9.59
C THR A 35 5.47 -19.60 -9.12
N GLU A 36 6.18 -20.42 -9.90
CA GLU A 36 7.62 -20.72 -9.73
C GLU A 36 8.52 -19.50 -9.94
N GLY A 37 7.98 -18.38 -10.45
CA GLY A 37 8.73 -17.14 -10.65
C GLY A 37 9.07 -16.38 -9.36
N MET A 38 8.61 -16.86 -8.20
CA MET A 38 8.91 -16.27 -6.89
C MET A 38 10.00 -17.04 -6.16
N ARG A 39 10.89 -16.34 -5.45
CA ARG A 39 11.80 -17.00 -4.50
C ARG A 39 10.99 -17.51 -3.29
N PRO A 40 11.22 -18.75 -2.80
CA PRO A 40 10.65 -19.21 -1.54
C PRO A 40 10.90 -18.23 -0.38
N GLY A 41 9.86 -17.96 0.40
CA GLY A 41 9.86 -16.98 1.49
C GLY A 41 9.65 -15.52 1.05
N VAL A 42 9.48 -15.24 -0.25
CA VAL A 42 9.26 -13.89 -0.79
C VAL A 42 7.89 -13.80 -1.46
N LEU A 43 7.14 -12.75 -1.09
CA LEU A 43 5.89 -12.38 -1.75
C LEU A 43 6.08 -11.14 -2.59
N ALA A 44 5.43 -11.09 -3.75
CA ALA A 44 5.36 -9.87 -4.56
C ALA A 44 3.91 -9.36 -4.68
N CYS A 45 3.75 -8.05 -4.66
CA CYS A 45 2.48 -7.37 -4.90
C CYS A 45 2.72 -6.02 -5.58
N SER A 46 2.11 -5.84 -6.75
CA SER A 46 2.26 -4.62 -7.56
C SER A 46 1.42 -3.48 -6.96
N HIS A 47 2.00 -2.29 -6.84
CA HIS A 47 1.36 -1.10 -6.22
C HIS A 47 0.60 -0.21 -7.23
N HIS A 48 0.51 -0.61 -8.49
CA HIS A 48 -0.08 0.20 -9.55
C HIS A 48 -1.61 0.14 -9.61
N LEU A 49 -2.21 -0.82 -8.90
CA LEU A 49 -3.66 -1.02 -8.78
C LEU A 49 -4.14 -0.68 -7.37
N GLY A 50 -5.45 -0.68 -7.14
CA GLY A 50 -6.04 -0.36 -5.85
C GLY A 50 -6.61 1.05 -5.74
N ARG A 51 -6.81 1.75 -6.86
CA ARG A 51 -7.51 3.04 -6.81
C ARG A 51 -8.92 2.84 -6.26
N TRP A 52 -9.35 3.79 -5.44
CA TRP A 52 -10.66 3.74 -4.80
C TRP A 52 -11.27 5.12 -4.65
N ARG A 53 -12.57 5.15 -4.35
CA ARG A 53 -13.31 6.38 -4.05
C ARG A 53 -14.23 6.16 -2.85
N LEU A 54 -14.36 7.19 -2.02
CA LEU A 54 -15.28 7.19 -0.86
C LEU A 54 -16.70 7.60 -1.24
N ASN A 55 -16.82 8.42 -2.28
CA ASN A 55 -18.09 8.89 -2.81
C ASN A 55 -17.98 9.10 -4.32
N ASP A 56 -19.13 9.36 -4.92
CA ASP A 56 -19.29 9.52 -6.36
C ASP A 56 -19.24 10.99 -6.82
N THR A 57 -19.08 11.92 -5.86
CA THR A 57 -19.08 13.38 -6.09
C THR A 57 -17.67 13.93 -6.31
N MET A 58 -16.64 13.22 -5.84
CA MET A 58 -15.25 13.57 -6.10
C MET A 58 -14.86 13.26 -7.56
N PRO A 59 -13.96 14.06 -8.18
CA PRO A 59 -13.50 13.85 -9.55
C PRO A 59 -12.60 12.60 -9.71
N THR A 60 -12.57 11.70 -8.72
CA THR A 60 -11.82 10.45 -8.82
C THR A 60 -12.36 9.62 -9.96
N ASP A 61 -11.43 9.18 -10.81
CA ASP A 61 -11.72 8.42 -12.01
C ASP A 61 -12.47 7.10 -11.68
N ARG A 62 -13.72 6.97 -12.15
CA ARG A 62 -14.56 5.76 -12.01
C ARG A 62 -14.12 4.61 -12.93
N TRP A 63 -13.28 4.88 -13.92
CA TRP A 63 -12.77 3.88 -14.86
C TRP A 63 -11.88 2.83 -14.18
N ALA A 64 -11.14 3.23 -13.15
CA ALA A 64 -10.17 2.36 -12.47
C ALA A 64 -10.32 2.35 -10.95
N SER A 65 -11.37 2.96 -10.38
CA SER A 65 -11.59 3.00 -8.94
C SER A 65 -12.74 2.11 -8.49
N ALA A 66 -12.55 1.37 -7.39
CA ALA A 66 -13.65 0.74 -6.66
C ALA A 66 -14.27 1.73 -5.67
N LYS A 67 -15.58 1.64 -5.41
CA LYS A 67 -16.19 2.41 -4.31
C LYS A 67 -15.96 1.67 -3.01
N VAL A 68 -15.46 2.37 -2.00
CA VAL A 68 -15.19 1.80 -0.68
C VAL A 68 -15.89 2.59 0.41
N GLU A 69 -16.36 1.86 1.40
CA GLU A 69 -16.76 2.41 2.69
C GLU A 69 -15.55 2.46 3.61
N ARG A 70 -15.35 3.59 4.29
CA ARG A 70 -14.34 3.75 5.35
C ARG A 70 -15.06 3.80 6.71
N VAL A 71 -14.73 2.86 7.59
CA VAL A 71 -15.25 2.78 8.96
C VAL A 71 -14.10 2.80 9.94
N GLU A 72 -14.19 3.64 10.97
CA GLU A 72 -13.31 3.54 12.13
C GLU A 72 -13.82 2.42 13.04
N ILE A 73 -13.06 1.33 13.14
CA ILE A 73 -13.46 0.12 13.88
C ILE A 73 -12.94 0.13 15.33
N ALA A 74 -11.93 0.95 15.61
CA ALA A 74 -11.43 1.31 16.93
C ALA A 74 -10.72 2.67 16.82
N PRO A 75 -10.43 3.39 17.93
CA PRO A 75 -9.77 4.69 17.87
C PRO A 75 -8.45 4.65 17.08
N GLY A 76 -8.41 5.33 15.93
CA GLY A 76 -7.27 5.35 15.01
C GLY A 76 -7.11 4.11 14.12
N GLU A 77 -8.01 3.12 14.21
CA GLU A 77 -8.03 1.94 13.37
C GLU A 77 -9.18 2.01 12.35
N PHE A 78 -8.84 1.99 11.07
CA PHE A 78 -9.79 2.15 9.97
C PHE A 78 -9.84 0.88 9.12
N ARG A 79 -11.06 0.44 8.81
CA ARG A 79 -11.34 -0.55 7.78
C ARG A 79 -11.89 0.15 6.54
N PHE A 80 -11.37 -0.26 5.39
CA PHE A 80 -11.89 0.07 4.09
C PHE A 80 -12.39 -1.20 3.42
N ARG A 81 -13.67 -1.19 3.03
CA ARG A 81 -14.31 -2.33 2.36
C ARG A 81 -14.97 -1.89 1.07
N ARG A 82 -14.77 -2.67 0.01
CA ARG A 82 -15.43 -2.42 -1.27
C ARG A 82 -16.94 -2.61 -1.13
N VAL A 83 -17.69 -1.59 -1.52
CA VAL A 83 -19.16 -1.63 -1.61
C VAL A 83 -19.64 -1.69 -3.05
N GLU A 84 -18.80 -1.26 -4.00
CA GLU A 84 -19.08 -1.34 -5.43
C GLU A 84 -17.79 -1.59 -6.21
N GLY A 85 -17.82 -2.56 -7.13
CA GLY A 85 -16.73 -2.82 -8.06
C GLY A 85 -16.63 -1.78 -9.19
N ILE A 86 -15.72 -2.01 -10.12
CA ILE A 86 -15.68 -1.25 -11.38
C ILE A 86 -16.79 -1.78 -12.31
N ARG A 87 -17.53 -0.88 -12.93
CA ARG A 87 -18.62 -1.19 -13.87
C ARG A 87 -18.87 -0.03 -14.84
N PRO A 88 -19.57 -0.28 -15.96
CA PRO A 88 -20.07 0.77 -16.82
C PRO A 88 -20.87 1.83 -16.06
N TYR A 89 -20.73 3.08 -16.48
CA TYR A 89 -21.53 4.18 -15.97
C TYR A 89 -21.85 5.18 -17.08
N LYS A 90 -22.91 5.97 -16.91
CA LYS A 90 -23.30 7.00 -17.87
C LYS A 90 -22.51 8.28 -17.61
N SER A 91 -21.89 8.83 -18.65
CA SER A 91 -21.26 10.15 -18.62
C SER A 91 -21.33 10.84 -19.99
N ALA A 92 -20.72 12.03 -20.12
CA ALA A 92 -20.57 12.71 -21.41
C ALA A 92 -19.62 11.96 -22.36
N ASP A 93 -18.71 11.15 -21.82
CA ASP A 93 -17.85 10.26 -22.59
C ASP A 93 -18.58 8.91 -22.82
N PRO A 94 -18.94 8.54 -24.06
CA PRO A 94 -19.66 7.31 -24.34
C PRO A 94 -18.85 6.04 -24.02
N ASP A 95 -17.52 6.11 -23.95
CA ASP A 95 -16.68 4.95 -23.68
C ASP A 95 -16.77 4.52 -22.19
N SER A 96 -17.23 5.41 -21.29
CA SER A 96 -17.54 5.04 -19.89
C SER A 96 -18.63 3.95 -19.77
N GLY A 97 -19.48 3.80 -20.81
CA GLY A 97 -20.47 2.74 -20.91
C GLY A 97 -19.91 1.39 -21.40
N ARG A 98 -18.65 1.34 -21.82
CA ARG A 98 -18.00 0.15 -22.44
C ARG A 98 -17.02 -0.58 -21.52
N ILE A 99 -16.92 -0.15 -20.26
CA ILE A 99 -16.07 -0.77 -19.25
C ILE A 99 -16.49 -2.24 -19.04
N TRP A 100 -15.62 -3.19 -19.40
CA TRP A 100 -15.90 -4.63 -19.27
C TRP A 100 -15.05 -5.32 -18.19
N TRP A 101 -14.04 -4.62 -17.65
CA TRP A 101 -13.25 -5.13 -16.53
C TRP A 101 -13.94 -4.84 -15.19
N THR A 102 -13.74 -5.73 -14.23
CA THR A 102 -14.41 -5.67 -12.91
C THR A 102 -13.42 -5.52 -11.74
N ASP A 103 -12.15 -5.81 -11.98
CA ASP A 103 -11.13 -5.82 -10.93
C ASP A 103 -10.29 -4.54 -10.93
N GLY A 104 -10.38 -3.76 -9.85
CA GLY A 104 -9.57 -2.55 -9.63
C GLY A 104 -8.28 -2.78 -8.84
N GLY A 105 -8.01 -4.01 -8.40
CA GLY A 105 -6.90 -4.34 -7.50
C GLY A 105 -7.02 -3.72 -6.11
N VAL A 106 -6.05 -3.98 -5.22
CA VAL A 106 -6.13 -3.67 -3.78
C VAL A 106 -5.14 -2.58 -3.42
N HIS A 107 -5.52 -1.62 -2.58
CA HIS A 107 -4.65 -0.51 -2.17
C HIS A 107 -3.69 -0.91 -1.03
N GLN A 108 -2.72 -1.79 -1.30
CA GLN A 108 -1.86 -2.34 -0.23
C GLN A 108 -0.98 -1.32 0.47
N ASN A 109 -0.57 -0.24 -0.22
CA ASN A 109 0.40 0.74 0.31
C ASN A 109 -0.05 1.37 1.64
N LEU A 110 -1.36 1.45 1.89
CA LEU A 110 -1.91 1.98 3.14
C LEU A 110 -1.56 1.14 4.37
N THR A 111 -1.27 -0.14 4.16
CA THR A 111 -0.90 -1.04 5.25
C THR A 111 0.58 -0.99 5.57
N PHE A 112 1.40 -0.27 4.80
CA PHE A 112 2.83 -0.15 5.08
C PHE A 112 3.09 1.14 5.86
N PRO A 113 3.67 1.08 7.08
CA PRO A 113 3.95 2.26 7.89
C PRO A 113 4.99 3.17 7.26
N VAL A 114 4.98 4.42 7.69
CA VAL A 114 6.01 5.40 7.35
C VAL A 114 7.34 4.97 7.96
N GLN A 115 8.22 4.41 7.14
CA GLN A 115 9.57 3.96 7.49
C GLN A 115 10.59 4.68 6.60
N PRO A 116 11.03 5.89 6.98
CA PRO A 116 12.00 6.63 6.20
C PRO A 116 13.42 6.13 6.50
N ASP A 117 14.19 5.76 5.47
CA ASP A 117 15.62 5.47 5.59
C ASP A 117 16.32 6.59 6.40
N PRO A 118 16.99 6.26 7.52
CA PRO A 118 17.49 7.27 8.46
C PRO A 118 18.52 8.24 7.89
N ILE A 119 19.10 7.94 6.73
CA ILE A 119 20.14 8.74 6.09
C ILE A 119 19.53 9.62 4.97
N SER A 120 18.76 9.01 4.07
CA SER A 120 18.25 9.68 2.86
C SER A 120 16.87 10.32 3.05
N GLY A 121 16.08 9.81 4.00
CA GLY A 121 14.67 10.11 4.23
C GLY A 121 13.70 9.43 3.27
N MET A 122 14.17 8.53 2.39
CA MET A 122 13.32 7.83 1.41
C MET A 122 12.53 6.71 2.07
N HIS A 123 11.31 6.45 1.60
CA HIS A 123 10.48 5.39 2.17
C HIS A 123 11.01 3.99 1.84
N CYS A 124 11.12 3.12 2.84
CA CYS A 124 11.53 1.72 2.71
C CYS A 124 10.32 0.82 2.37
N TRP A 125 10.16 0.49 1.09
CA TRP A 125 9.01 -0.29 0.60
C TRP A 125 9.11 -1.80 0.78
N HIS A 126 10.32 -2.36 0.90
CA HIS A 126 10.51 -3.79 1.11
C HIS A 126 10.44 -4.10 2.60
N GLN A 127 9.35 -4.72 3.03
CA GLN A 127 9.07 -4.95 4.44
C GLN A 127 8.69 -6.41 4.69
N GLN A 128 8.96 -6.88 5.90
CA GLN A 128 8.47 -8.18 6.36
C GLN A 128 6.94 -8.15 6.48
N VAL A 129 6.31 -9.23 6.03
CA VAL A 129 4.86 -9.45 6.14
C VAL A 129 4.59 -10.86 6.62
N THR A 130 3.40 -11.10 7.17
CA THR A 130 2.89 -12.45 7.46
C THR A 130 1.72 -12.74 6.53
N ALA A 131 1.78 -13.87 5.85
CA ALA A 131 0.71 -14.35 4.97
C ALA A 131 -0.06 -15.50 5.62
N THR A 132 -1.38 -15.40 5.62
CA THR A 132 -2.29 -16.47 6.06
C THR A 132 -3.46 -16.60 5.07
N PRO A 133 -4.14 -17.76 5.02
CA PRO A 133 -5.47 -17.81 4.41
C PRO A 133 -6.34 -16.66 4.92
N ALA A 134 -7.18 -16.12 4.03
CA ALA A 134 -8.19 -15.15 4.44
C ALA A 134 -9.14 -15.77 5.48
N ARG A 135 -9.58 -14.95 6.43
CA ARG A 135 -10.56 -15.33 7.45
C ARG A 135 -11.97 -15.35 6.86
N SER A 136 -12.93 -15.92 7.58
CA SER A 136 -14.32 -16.01 7.13
C SER A 136 -15.00 -14.65 6.92
N ASP A 137 -14.55 -13.62 7.62
CA ASP A 137 -15.06 -12.24 7.53
C ASP A 137 -14.27 -11.36 6.56
N ASP A 138 -13.18 -11.88 5.97
CA ASP A 138 -12.36 -11.18 4.99
C ASP A 138 -13.02 -11.15 3.62
N HIS A 139 -13.02 -9.96 3.01
CA HIS A 139 -13.52 -9.75 1.66
C HIS A 139 -12.38 -9.32 0.74
N TYR A 140 -12.48 -9.68 -0.53
CA TYR A 140 -11.51 -9.25 -1.52
C TYR A 140 -11.38 -7.72 -1.57
N GLY A 141 -10.17 -7.21 -1.37
CA GLY A 141 -9.88 -5.79 -1.36
C GLY A 141 -10.14 -5.07 -0.03
N ASP A 142 -10.45 -5.81 1.04
CA ASP A 142 -10.41 -5.25 2.38
C ASP A 142 -9.01 -4.73 2.71
N VAL A 143 -8.97 -3.57 3.34
CA VAL A 143 -7.76 -2.94 3.88
C VAL A 143 -8.08 -2.47 5.29
N VAL A 144 -7.24 -2.85 6.26
CA VAL A 144 -7.32 -2.35 7.63
C VAL A 144 -5.99 -1.71 7.99
N VAL A 145 -6.05 -0.54 8.62
CA VAL A 145 -4.87 0.27 8.98
C VAL A 145 -5.05 0.91 10.34
N ASP A 146 -3.99 0.91 11.13
CA ASP A 146 -3.88 1.56 12.43
C ASP A 146 -2.92 2.76 12.34
N THR A 147 -3.47 3.97 12.47
CA THR A 147 -2.71 5.22 12.35
C THR A 147 -1.83 5.47 13.57
N ASN A 148 -2.21 4.97 14.75
CA ASN A 148 -1.41 5.08 15.96
C ASN A 148 -0.14 4.25 15.83
N LYS A 149 -0.26 3.01 15.35
CA LYS A 149 0.91 2.17 15.04
C LYS A 149 1.76 2.78 13.94
N SER A 150 1.16 3.36 12.90
CA SER A 150 1.91 4.07 11.84
C SER A 150 2.78 5.19 12.42
N MET A 151 2.23 6.01 13.32
CA MET A 151 2.97 7.07 14.00
C MET A 151 4.07 6.49 14.92
N ALA A 152 3.78 5.43 15.67
CA ALA A 152 4.78 4.78 16.53
C ALA A 152 5.97 4.25 15.73
N VAL A 153 5.72 3.60 14.58
CA VAL A 153 6.79 3.14 13.67
C VAL A 153 7.59 4.32 13.12
N TYR A 154 6.93 5.41 12.73
CA TYR A 154 7.63 6.61 12.29
C TYR A 154 8.58 7.16 13.36
N GLN A 155 8.14 7.24 14.62
CA GLN A 155 8.96 7.73 15.73
C GLN A 155 10.14 6.79 16.02
N GLU A 156 9.94 5.47 15.96
CA GLU A 156 11.02 4.48 16.06
C GLU A 156 12.12 4.72 15.02
N TRP A 157 11.73 4.95 13.76
CA TRP A 157 12.69 5.20 12.68
C TRP A 157 13.31 6.60 12.75
N LEU A 158 12.55 7.60 13.16
CA LEU A 158 13.06 8.95 13.40
C LEU A 158 14.16 8.95 14.46
N ALA A 159 14.04 8.12 15.50
CA ALA A 159 15.06 7.99 16.54
C ALA A 159 16.40 7.43 16.04
N LEU A 160 16.42 6.77 14.87
CA LEU A 160 17.65 6.32 14.21
C LEU A 160 18.36 7.44 13.42
N THR A 161 17.67 8.56 13.19
CA THR A 161 18.21 9.67 12.40
C THR A 161 19.20 10.51 13.20
N LYS A 162 20.06 11.25 12.48
CA LYS A 162 20.88 12.31 13.06
C LYS A 162 20.27 13.66 12.70
N PRO A 163 20.04 14.56 13.68
CA PRO A 163 19.49 15.87 13.38
C PRO A 163 20.47 16.69 12.54
N ALA A 164 19.94 17.61 11.74
CA ALA A 164 20.74 18.65 11.09
C ALA A 164 21.30 19.65 12.12
N PRO A 165 22.40 20.37 11.80
CA PRO A 165 23.17 20.30 10.56
C PRO A 165 24.10 19.07 10.52
N GLY A 166 24.28 18.53 9.31
CA GLY A 166 25.42 17.68 8.97
C GLY A 166 26.70 18.50 8.73
N PRO A 167 27.77 17.85 8.22
CA PRO A 167 28.99 18.55 7.80
C PRO A 167 28.69 19.73 6.88
N ASP A 168 29.51 20.79 6.99
CA ASP A 168 29.41 22.02 6.19
C ASP A 168 28.08 22.79 6.35
N GLY A 169 27.36 22.60 7.46
CA GLY A 169 26.09 23.30 7.72
C GLY A 169 24.93 22.80 6.88
N LEU A 170 25.05 21.60 6.30
CA LEU A 170 24.06 21.05 5.38
C LEU A 170 22.91 20.34 6.12
N ARG A 171 21.67 20.56 5.67
CA ARG A 171 20.47 19.82 6.07
C ARG A 171 20.52 18.36 5.63
N ARG A 172 21.23 18.06 4.54
CA ARG A 172 21.31 16.73 3.90
C ARG A 172 22.52 16.63 2.96
N PRO A 173 23.04 15.43 2.66
CA PRO A 173 24.16 15.25 1.75
C PRO A 173 23.89 15.68 0.29
N LEU A 174 24.90 16.24 -0.38
CA LEU A 174 24.84 16.68 -1.78
C LEU A 174 24.94 15.54 -2.81
N TRP A 175 25.55 14.42 -2.42
CA TRP A 175 25.85 13.30 -3.32
C TRP A 175 24.71 12.29 -3.49
N PHE A 176 23.63 12.39 -2.70
CA PHE A 176 22.45 11.56 -2.93
C PHE A 176 21.68 12.03 -4.16
N ALA A 177 21.49 11.14 -5.12
CA ALA A 177 20.59 11.36 -6.24
C ALA A 177 19.15 11.55 -5.74
N ARG A 178 18.47 12.58 -6.24
CA ARG A 178 17.09 12.90 -5.86
C ARG A 178 16.29 13.26 -7.10
N VAL A 179 15.09 12.70 -7.19
CA VAL A 179 14.09 13.17 -8.15
C VAL A 179 13.76 14.62 -7.78
N ALA A 180 13.79 15.52 -8.75
CA ALA A 180 13.67 16.96 -8.54
C ALA A 180 14.67 17.49 -7.48
N ARG A 181 15.98 17.34 -7.75
CA ARG A 181 17.06 17.85 -6.88
C ARG A 181 16.78 19.33 -6.52
N PRO A 182 16.74 19.68 -5.22
CA PRO A 182 16.53 21.07 -4.79
C PRO A 182 17.63 22.03 -5.28
N THR A 183 17.36 23.33 -5.24
CA THR A 183 18.41 24.35 -5.46
C THR A 183 19.47 24.28 -4.35
N PRO A 184 20.72 24.73 -4.59
CA PRO A 184 21.79 24.66 -3.61
C PRO A 184 21.44 25.26 -2.24
N GLU A 185 20.67 26.33 -2.19
CA GLU A 185 20.30 27.04 -0.96
C GLU A 185 19.35 26.21 -0.07
N ALA A 186 18.61 25.27 -0.64
CA ALA A 186 17.75 24.36 0.11
C ALA A 186 18.54 23.28 0.87
N PHE A 187 19.84 23.14 0.59
CA PHE A 187 20.72 22.22 1.31
C PHE A 187 21.31 22.84 2.57
N THR A 188 21.38 24.16 2.73
CA THR A 188 21.98 24.81 3.90
C THR A 188 20.95 25.07 5.01
N VAL A 189 21.35 24.92 6.27
CA VAL A 189 20.58 25.42 7.41
C VAL A 189 20.61 26.96 7.35
N LYS A 190 19.44 27.59 7.46
CA LYS A 190 19.31 29.05 7.55
C LYS A 190 19.35 29.43 9.02
#